data_AF-A0A3D3R1X8-F1
#
_entry.id   AF-A0A3D3R1X8-F1
#
_cell.length_a   1.000
_cell.length_b   1.000
_cell.length_c   1.000
_cell.angle_alpha   90.00
_cell.angle_beta   90.00
_cell.angle_gamma   90.00
#
_symmetry.space_group_name_H-M   'P 1'
#
loop_
_entity.id
_entity.type
_entity.pdbx_description
1 polymer ?
#
loop_
_entity_poly.entity_id
_entity_poly.type
_entity_poly.pdbx_seq_one_letter_code
_entity_poly.pdbx_strand_id
1 'polypeptide(L)'
;QGRGLFAFVSPDGIHWTKQGEVIPYQPEWRHAFDSANVAFWSEAEQKYICYFRTWTDPERLRSISRTTSPDFQHWSQPVALNPNRPGEHLYTNQTHPYFRAPHIYIALPTRFVPGRGDAPEYDQQDVNATDILFMTTRAGSSKYDRLFTHAFIRPGLDPQQWKNRANYVALNVLPTGPAEMSIYHRSGDRYVLRTDGFVSVNAGSE
;
A
#
# COMPACT_ATOMS: atom_id res chain seq x y z
N GLN A 1 -11.00 21.71 4.70
CA GLN A 1 -12.02 20.80 4.13
C GLN A 1 -11.29 19.73 3.35
N GLY A 2 -11.51 18.44 3.64
CA GLY A 2 -10.95 17.35 2.83
C GLY A 2 -11.62 17.32 1.44
N ARG A 3 -10.93 16.82 0.42
CA ARG A 3 -11.50 16.56 -0.92
C ARG A 3 -11.58 15.06 -1.13
N GLY A 4 -12.62 14.56 -1.78
CA GLY A 4 -12.73 13.17 -2.17
C GLY A 4 -11.86 12.79 -3.36
N LEU A 5 -12.06 11.58 -3.87
CA LEU A 5 -11.37 11.07 -5.05
C LEU A 5 -12.16 11.39 -6.31
N PHE A 6 -11.44 11.85 -7.33
CA PHE A 6 -11.99 12.20 -8.63
C PHE A 6 -11.56 11.19 -9.68
N ALA A 7 -12.48 10.80 -10.56
CA ALA A 7 -12.16 9.99 -11.72
C ALA A 7 -11.67 10.87 -12.89
N PHE A 8 -10.68 10.34 -13.60
CA PHE A 8 -10.19 10.88 -14.86
C PHE A 8 -10.18 9.74 -15.87
N VAL A 9 -10.48 10.04 -17.13
CA VAL A 9 -10.43 9.07 -18.24
C VAL A 9 -9.53 9.61 -19.34
N SER A 10 -8.85 8.69 -20.02
CA SER A 10 -8.02 9.01 -21.17
C SER A 10 -7.97 7.79 -22.10
N PRO A 11 -8.38 7.93 -23.38
CA PRO A 11 -8.31 6.83 -24.33
C PRO A 11 -6.87 6.59 -24.84
N ASP A 12 -5.98 7.59 -24.74
CA ASP A 12 -4.60 7.55 -25.24
C ASP A 12 -3.53 7.59 -24.15
N GLY A 13 -3.93 7.76 -22.88
CA GLY A 13 -3.04 7.89 -21.74
C GLY A 13 -2.32 9.25 -21.65
N ILE A 14 -2.56 10.17 -22.58
CA ILE A 14 -1.89 11.47 -22.70
C ILE A 14 -2.87 12.60 -22.37
N HIS A 15 -4.07 12.58 -22.95
CA HIS A 15 -5.10 13.60 -22.75
C HIS A 15 -6.15 13.11 -21.76
N TRP A 16 -6.24 13.80 -20.62
CA TRP A 16 -7.09 13.38 -19.50
C TRP A 16 -8.29 14.31 -19.32
N THR A 17 -9.49 13.72 -19.25
CA THR A 17 -10.73 14.44 -18.93
C THR A 17 -11.19 14.08 -17.53
N LYS A 18 -11.31 15.09 -16.67
CA LYS A 18 -11.90 14.96 -15.34
C LYS A 18 -13.40 14.65 -15.48
N GLN A 19 -13.86 13.58 -14.85
CA GLN A 19 -15.28 13.19 -14.87
C GLN A 19 -16.05 13.81 -13.71
N GLY A 20 -15.67 13.50 -12.46
CA GLY A 20 -16.38 13.94 -11.26
C GLY A 20 -15.76 13.38 -9.98
N GLU A 21 -16.26 13.83 -8.83
CA GLU A 21 -15.93 13.24 -7.52
C GLU A 21 -16.69 11.91 -7.40
N VAL A 22 -15.98 10.79 -7.39
CA VAL A 22 -16.56 9.43 -7.41
C VAL A 22 -16.54 8.76 -6.04
N ILE A 23 -15.61 9.18 -5.16
CA ILE A 23 -15.60 8.76 -3.75
C ILE A 23 -15.54 10.03 -2.91
N PRO A 24 -16.69 10.57 -2.46
CA PRO A 24 -16.73 11.77 -1.63
C PRO A 24 -16.00 11.57 -0.31
N TYR A 25 -15.33 12.62 0.17
CA TYR A 25 -14.74 12.60 1.52
C TYR A 25 -15.84 12.63 2.59
N GLN A 26 -15.76 11.68 3.53
CA GLN A 26 -16.60 11.67 4.73
C GLN A 26 -15.76 12.01 5.97
N PRO A 27 -16.20 12.94 6.86
CA PRO A 27 -15.44 13.38 8.04
C PRO A 27 -14.96 12.26 8.97
N GLU A 28 -15.73 11.19 9.11
CA GLU A 28 -15.42 9.97 9.86
C GLU A 28 -14.15 9.27 9.37
N TRP A 29 -13.78 9.41 8.09
CA TRP A 29 -12.58 8.78 7.53
C TRP A 29 -11.32 9.62 7.69
N ARG A 30 -11.38 10.73 8.47
CA ARG A 30 -10.28 11.60 8.93
C ARG A 30 -8.97 11.48 8.14
N HIS A 31 -8.58 12.46 7.33
CA HIS A 31 -7.33 12.37 6.52
C HIS A 31 -7.27 11.15 5.57
N ALA A 32 -8.41 10.57 5.21
CA ALA A 32 -8.51 9.72 4.03
C ALA A 32 -8.03 10.47 2.79
N PHE A 33 -7.56 9.71 1.81
CA PHE A 33 -7.11 10.18 0.49
C PHE A 33 -5.77 10.93 0.43
N ASP A 34 -5.19 11.31 1.58
CA ASP A 34 -3.85 11.89 1.71
C ASP A 34 -2.72 10.83 1.71
N SER A 35 -2.86 9.82 0.85
CA SER A 35 -1.87 8.76 0.60
C SER A 35 -2.09 8.18 -0.79
N ALA A 36 -1.24 7.23 -1.22
CA ALA A 36 -1.51 6.47 -2.44
C ALA A 36 -2.83 5.69 -2.31
N ASN A 37 -3.85 6.12 -3.06
CA ASN A 37 -5.14 5.45 -3.19
C ASN A 37 -5.07 4.60 -4.45
N VAL A 38 -5.16 3.28 -4.30
CA VAL A 38 -4.90 2.35 -5.40
C VAL A 38 -6.22 1.75 -5.84
N ALA A 39 -6.53 1.88 -7.13
CA ALA A 39 -7.74 1.32 -7.71
C ALA A 39 -7.41 0.47 -8.93
N PHE A 40 -8.11 -0.66 -9.07
CA PHE A 40 -7.91 -1.60 -10.17
C PHE A 40 -9.20 -2.37 -10.46
N TRP A 41 -9.35 -2.86 -11.70
CA TRP A 41 -10.35 -3.88 -12.03
C TRP A 41 -9.89 -5.23 -11.47
N SER A 42 -10.75 -5.88 -10.69
CA SER A 42 -10.50 -7.23 -10.23
C SER A 42 -11.21 -8.25 -11.11
N GLU A 43 -10.41 -9.05 -11.83
CA GLU A 43 -10.91 -10.18 -12.60
C GLU A 43 -11.61 -11.23 -11.72
N ALA A 44 -11.10 -11.48 -10.51
CA ALA A 44 -11.68 -12.49 -9.62
C ALA A 44 -13.04 -12.04 -9.03
N GLU A 45 -13.28 -10.73 -8.95
CA GLU A 45 -14.50 -10.17 -8.36
C GLU A 45 -15.45 -9.53 -9.36
N GLN A 46 -15.01 -9.37 -10.62
CA GLN A 46 -15.76 -8.71 -11.70
C GLN A 46 -16.26 -7.32 -11.31
N LYS A 47 -15.39 -6.54 -10.66
CA LYS A 47 -15.66 -5.16 -10.23
C LYS A 47 -14.37 -4.39 -10.03
N TYR A 48 -14.47 -3.06 -10.08
CA TYR A 48 -13.41 -2.19 -9.61
C TYR A 48 -13.31 -2.22 -8.08
N ILE A 49 -12.09 -2.14 -7.59
CA ILE A 49 -11.76 -2.09 -6.17
C ILE A 49 -10.86 -0.89 -5.95
N CYS A 50 -11.04 -0.19 -4.84
CA CYS A 50 -10.15 0.87 -4.38
C CYS A 50 -9.76 0.57 -2.93
N TYR A 51 -8.46 0.59 -2.67
CA TYR A 51 -7.87 0.56 -1.34
C TYR A 51 -7.27 1.90 -1.01
N PHE A 52 -7.62 2.44 0.14
CA PHE A 52 -7.12 3.73 0.61
C PHE A 52 -6.94 3.74 2.12
N ARG A 53 -6.14 4.70 2.58
CA ARG A 53 -5.84 4.86 4.00
C ARG A 53 -7.04 5.45 4.74
N THR A 54 -7.36 4.84 5.87
CA THR A 54 -8.30 5.35 6.89
C THR A 54 -7.62 5.27 8.26
N TRP A 55 -8.39 5.40 9.34
CA TRP A 55 -7.86 5.31 10.70
C TRP A 55 -8.67 4.33 11.51
N THR A 56 -8.01 3.64 12.44
CA THR A 56 -8.69 2.83 13.46
C THR A 56 -9.38 3.73 14.49
N ASP A 57 -10.40 3.17 15.14
CA ASP A 57 -11.10 3.77 16.27
C ASP A 57 -11.01 2.79 17.46
N PRO A 58 -10.64 3.22 18.68
CA PRO A 58 -10.35 4.59 19.13
C PRO A 58 -8.89 5.05 18.99
N GLU A 59 -7.95 4.15 18.70
CA GLU A 59 -6.51 4.42 18.84
C GLU A 59 -5.97 5.40 17.80
N ARG A 60 -6.73 5.67 16.73
CA ARG A 60 -6.31 6.53 15.62
C ARG A 60 -4.96 6.08 15.07
N LEU A 61 -4.86 4.80 14.70
CA LEU A 61 -3.74 4.27 13.93
C LEU A 61 -4.07 4.34 12.43
N ARG A 62 -3.07 4.57 11.58
CA ARG A 62 -3.29 4.60 10.11
C ARG A 62 -3.58 3.18 9.64
N SER A 63 -4.71 2.99 8.98
CA SER A 63 -5.21 1.68 8.56
C SER A 63 -5.67 1.69 7.10
N ILE A 64 -6.21 0.58 6.64
CA ILE A 64 -6.59 0.35 5.25
C ILE A 64 -8.09 0.04 5.21
N SER A 65 -8.81 0.78 4.37
CA SER A 65 -10.18 0.47 3.98
C SER A 65 -10.24 0.08 2.51
N ARG A 66 -11.34 -0.60 2.17
CA ARG A 66 -11.65 -1.08 0.84
C ARG A 66 -13.04 -0.62 0.42
N THR A 67 -13.18 -0.14 -0.80
CA THR A 67 -14.48 0.10 -1.45
C THR A 67 -14.50 -0.55 -2.84
N THR A 68 -15.69 -0.78 -3.38
CA THR A 68 -15.89 -1.45 -4.68
C THR A 68 -16.85 -0.67 -5.56
N SER A 69 -16.73 -0.84 -6.87
CA SER A 69 -17.59 -0.21 -7.86
C SER A 69 -17.79 -1.12 -9.07
N PRO A 70 -19.01 -1.26 -9.60
CA PRO A 70 -19.24 -2.00 -10.83
C PRO A 70 -18.78 -1.24 -12.09
N ASP A 71 -18.66 0.09 -12.02
CA ASP A 71 -18.54 0.97 -13.20
C ASP A 71 -17.48 2.09 -13.05
N PHE A 72 -16.71 2.07 -11.96
CA PHE A 72 -15.70 3.07 -11.59
C PHE A 72 -16.24 4.46 -11.22
N GLN A 73 -17.56 4.66 -11.32
CA GLN A 73 -18.24 5.94 -11.03
C GLN A 73 -18.99 5.88 -9.70
N HIS A 74 -19.70 4.78 -9.44
CA HIS A 74 -20.51 4.58 -8.25
C HIS A 74 -19.81 3.61 -7.30
N TRP A 75 -19.37 4.11 -6.15
CA TRP A 75 -18.61 3.34 -5.18
C TRP A 75 -19.43 2.99 -3.94
N SER A 76 -19.25 1.78 -3.42
CA SER A 76 -19.89 1.32 -2.19
C SER A 76 -19.36 2.06 -0.96
N GLN A 77 -20.06 1.95 0.17
CA GLN A 77 -19.50 2.38 1.44
C GLN A 77 -18.19 1.60 1.72
N PRO A 78 -17.12 2.27 2.19
CA PRO A 78 -15.86 1.62 2.50
C PRO A 78 -15.98 0.69 3.71
N VAL A 79 -15.33 -0.46 3.62
CA VAL A 79 -15.19 -1.43 4.70
C VAL A 79 -13.78 -1.31 5.27
N ALA A 80 -13.67 -1.09 6.58
CA ALA A 80 -12.39 -1.09 7.30
C ALA A 80 -11.84 -2.51 7.42
N LEU A 81 -10.57 -2.71 7.04
CA LEU A 81 -9.94 -4.03 7.04
C LEU A 81 -9.05 -4.28 8.25
N ASN A 82 -8.66 -3.21 8.96
CA ASN A 82 -7.88 -3.23 10.21
C ASN A 82 -6.73 -4.26 10.24
N PRO A 83 -5.80 -4.28 9.26
CA PRO A 83 -4.72 -5.27 9.24
C PRO A 83 -3.56 -4.95 10.21
N ASN A 84 -3.71 -3.88 10.98
CA ASN A 84 -2.74 -3.38 11.94
C ASN A 84 -2.48 -4.39 13.06
N ARG A 85 -1.22 -4.46 13.49
CA ARG A 85 -0.89 -4.93 14.84
C ARG A 85 -1.02 -3.79 15.86
N PRO A 86 -1.03 -4.09 17.18
CA PRO A 86 -1.07 -3.05 18.21
C PRO A 86 0.01 -1.99 17.99
N GLY A 87 -0.40 -0.71 17.95
CA GLY A 87 0.49 0.44 17.73
C GLY A 87 1.05 0.60 16.30
N GLU A 88 0.70 -0.28 15.37
CA GLU A 88 1.24 -0.25 14.00
C GLU A 88 0.50 0.78 13.14
N HIS A 89 1.22 1.63 12.40
CA HIS A 89 0.63 2.53 11.41
C HIS A 89 0.97 2.07 9.99
N LEU A 90 -0.04 1.79 9.18
CA LEU A 90 0.09 1.43 7.77
C LEU A 90 -0.25 2.65 6.91
N TYR A 91 0.79 3.32 6.38
CA TYR A 91 0.67 4.62 5.74
C TYR A 91 0.19 4.52 4.28
N THR A 92 0.70 3.54 3.54
CA THR A 92 0.21 3.14 2.21
C THR A 92 -0.27 1.69 2.28
N ASN A 93 -0.92 1.19 1.24
CA ASN A 93 -1.28 -0.23 1.13
C ASN A 93 -0.54 -0.94 -0.01
N GLN A 94 -0.44 -0.30 -1.18
CA GLN A 94 0.12 -0.88 -2.42
C GLN A 94 -0.48 -2.25 -2.77
N THR A 95 -1.77 -2.43 -2.48
CA THR A 95 -2.51 -3.66 -2.73
C THR A 95 -2.85 -3.78 -4.21
N HIS A 96 -2.51 -4.90 -4.83
CA HIS A 96 -2.74 -5.18 -6.24
C HIS A 96 -2.87 -6.69 -6.52
N PRO A 97 -3.53 -7.10 -7.61
CA PRO A 97 -3.60 -8.51 -8.01
C PRO A 97 -2.23 -9.10 -8.32
N TYR A 98 -1.98 -10.33 -7.87
CA TYR A 98 -0.79 -11.05 -8.28
C TYR A 98 -0.91 -11.51 -9.73
N PHE A 99 0.06 -11.14 -10.57
CA PHE A 99 -0.03 -11.36 -12.02
C PHE A 99 -0.12 -12.84 -12.44
N ARG A 100 0.30 -13.78 -11.60
CA ARG A 100 0.17 -15.25 -11.84
C ARG A 100 -1.03 -15.89 -11.16
N ALA A 101 -1.64 -15.20 -10.18
CA ALA A 101 -2.82 -15.68 -9.47
C ALA A 101 -3.71 -14.49 -9.10
N PRO A 102 -4.49 -13.93 -10.04
CA PRO A 102 -5.23 -12.68 -9.82
C PRO A 102 -6.30 -12.74 -8.72
N HIS A 103 -6.64 -13.93 -8.22
CA HIS A 103 -7.53 -14.13 -7.07
C HIS A 103 -6.80 -14.00 -5.70
N ILE A 104 -5.49 -13.77 -5.72
CA ILE A 104 -4.64 -13.43 -4.57
C ILE A 104 -4.07 -12.05 -4.82
N TYR A 105 -4.23 -11.15 -3.86
CA TYR A 105 -3.68 -9.81 -3.90
C TYR A 105 -2.43 -9.74 -3.01
N ILE A 106 -1.41 -9.08 -3.54
CA ILE A 106 -0.18 -8.73 -2.83
C ILE A 106 -0.31 -7.30 -2.32
N ALA A 107 0.17 -7.03 -1.12
CA ALA A 107 0.27 -5.68 -0.57
C ALA A 107 1.66 -5.43 0.02
N LEU A 108 2.23 -4.28 -0.33
CA LEU A 108 3.53 -3.80 0.15
C LEU A 108 3.37 -2.46 0.89
N PRO A 109 2.69 -2.44 2.04
CA PRO A 109 2.40 -1.20 2.72
C PRO A 109 3.69 -0.60 3.28
N THR A 110 3.82 0.72 3.16
CA THR A 110 4.77 1.48 3.97
C THR A 110 4.26 1.53 5.39
N ARG A 111 4.96 0.88 6.32
CA ARG A 111 4.73 1.04 7.75
C ARG A 111 5.43 2.31 8.22
N PHE A 112 4.68 3.15 8.93
CA PHE A 112 5.18 4.32 9.63
C PHE A 112 5.43 3.95 11.08
N VAL A 113 6.63 4.23 11.59
CA VAL A 113 7.03 3.90 12.96
C VAL A 113 7.33 5.19 13.72
N PRO A 114 6.40 5.65 14.58
CA PRO A 114 6.60 6.84 15.37
C PRO A 114 7.83 6.74 16.29
N GLY A 115 8.62 7.80 16.41
CA GLY A 115 9.75 7.87 17.34
C GLY A 115 10.98 7.04 16.94
N ARG A 116 11.02 6.47 15.73
CA ARG A 116 12.15 5.70 15.21
C ARG A 116 12.95 6.53 14.20
N GLY A 117 14.25 6.31 14.08
CA GLY A 117 15.10 7.00 13.10
C GLY A 117 16.15 7.87 13.77
N ASP A 118 17.31 7.97 13.13
CA ASP A 118 18.54 8.53 13.70
C ASP A 118 19.41 9.23 12.64
N ALA A 119 18.81 9.58 11.49
CA ALA A 119 19.53 10.25 10.42
C ALA A 119 20.22 11.55 10.90
N PRO A 120 21.38 11.95 10.33
CA PRO A 120 21.92 13.28 10.52
C PRO A 120 20.94 14.35 10.04
N GLU A 121 20.90 15.48 10.75
CA GLU A 121 20.05 16.64 10.43
C GLU A 121 18.54 16.32 10.43
N TYR A 122 18.16 15.30 11.19
CA TYR A 122 16.77 14.94 11.39
C TYR A 122 16.03 16.09 12.11
N ASP A 123 14.86 16.49 11.61
CA ASP A 123 13.93 17.35 12.36
C ASP A 123 13.48 16.66 13.65
N GLN A 124 13.98 17.14 14.79
CA GLN A 124 13.70 16.56 16.11
C GLN A 124 12.20 16.51 16.45
N GLN A 125 11.36 17.28 15.76
CA GLN A 125 9.90 17.25 15.94
C GLN A 125 9.19 16.19 15.09
N ASP A 126 9.88 15.55 14.14
CA ASP A 126 9.30 14.58 13.19
C ASP A 126 10.07 13.23 13.18
N VAL A 127 10.73 12.86 14.28
CA VAL A 127 11.54 11.63 14.42
C VAL A 127 10.67 10.38 14.21
N ASN A 128 10.75 9.81 13.02
CA ASN A 128 9.90 8.74 12.51
C ASN A 128 10.63 7.96 11.40
N ALA A 129 10.48 6.64 11.35
CA ALA A 129 11.06 5.84 10.28
C ALA A 129 9.96 5.16 9.49
N THR A 130 10.26 4.85 8.24
CA THR A 130 9.38 4.08 7.37
C THR A 130 10.08 2.81 6.92
N ASP A 131 9.35 1.70 6.82
CA ASP A 131 9.83 0.47 6.22
C ASP A 131 8.70 -0.20 5.42
N ILE A 132 9.02 -1.19 4.59
CA ILE A 132 8.04 -1.85 3.72
C ILE A 132 7.70 -3.21 4.30
N LEU A 133 6.41 -3.50 4.50
CA LEU A 133 5.97 -4.83 4.90
C LEU A 133 5.51 -5.65 3.69
N PHE A 134 5.19 -6.91 3.94
CA PHE A 134 4.53 -7.78 2.99
C PHE A 134 3.25 -8.35 3.61
N MET A 135 2.15 -8.30 2.89
CA MET A 135 0.86 -8.86 3.27
C MET A 135 0.18 -9.46 2.06
N THR A 136 -0.78 -10.35 2.30
CA THR A 136 -1.64 -10.88 1.23
C THR A 136 -3.10 -10.77 1.63
N THR A 137 -3.99 -10.75 0.65
CA THR A 137 -5.43 -10.93 0.86
C THR A 137 -6.01 -11.66 -0.34
N ARG A 138 -7.12 -12.38 -0.15
CA ARG A 138 -7.82 -13.00 -1.29
C ARG A 138 -8.85 -12.04 -1.85
N ALA A 139 -9.11 -12.15 -3.15
CA ALA A 139 -10.25 -11.51 -3.79
C ALA A 139 -11.54 -11.75 -2.98
N GLY A 140 -12.30 -10.69 -2.74
CA GLY A 140 -13.54 -10.72 -1.95
C GLY A 140 -13.34 -10.66 -0.44
N SER A 141 -12.13 -10.86 0.07
CA SER A 141 -11.85 -10.88 1.49
C SER A 141 -11.97 -9.48 2.13
N SER A 142 -12.35 -9.48 3.40
CA SER A 142 -12.30 -8.33 4.31
C SER A 142 -11.11 -8.40 5.28
N LYS A 143 -10.16 -9.32 5.05
CA LYS A 143 -9.00 -9.55 5.93
C LYS A 143 -7.71 -9.69 5.13
N TYR A 144 -6.61 -9.19 5.71
CA TYR A 144 -5.27 -9.49 5.24
C TYR A 144 -4.66 -10.63 6.07
N ASP A 145 -3.90 -11.47 5.40
CA ASP A 145 -2.97 -12.40 6.04
C ASP A 145 -1.65 -11.67 6.32
N ARG A 146 -1.20 -11.75 7.58
CA ARG A 146 -0.03 -11.07 8.14
C ARG A 146 1.01 -12.08 8.63
N LEU A 147 1.35 -13.06 7.80
CA LEU A 147 2.23 -14.17 8.18
C LEU A 147 3.62 -13.67 8.62
N PHE A 148 4.17 -12.70 7.91
CA PHE A 148 5.45 -12.05 8.25
C PHE A 148 5.21 -10.59 8.61
N THR A 149 5.83 -10.14 9.70
CA THR A 149 5.58 -8.81 10.26
C THR A 149 6.83 -8.02 10.61
N HIS A 150 7.99 -8.62 10.35
CA HIS A 150 9.20 -7.85 10.14
C HIS A 150 9.11 -7.13 8.79
N ALA A 151 9.93 -6.10 8.61
CA ALA A 151 10.00 -5.41 7.34
C ALA A 151 10.53 -6.34 6.24
N PHE A 152 9.81 -6.37 5.13
CA PHE A 152 10.18 -7.05 3.91
C PHE A 152 11.33 -6.33 3.20
N ILE A 153 11.23 -5.00 3.08
CA ILE A 153 12.35 -4.13 2.72
C ILE A 153 12.64 -3.24 3.92
N ARG A 154 13.82 -3.43 4.51
CA ARG A 154 14.32 -2.66 5.66
C ARG A 154 15.00 -1.38 5.15
N PRO A 155 15.03 -0.31 5.97
CA PRO A 155 15.97 0.79 5.75
C PRO A 155 17.39 0.24 5.59
N GLY A 156 18.12 0.79 4.62
CA GLY A 156 19.52 0.43 4.38
C GLY A 156 20.48 1.00 5.43
N LEU A 157 21.77 0.87 5.15
CA LEU A 157 22.84 1.43 6.01
C LEU A 157 23.01 2.94 5.85
N ASP A 158 22.54 3.50 4.73
CA ASP A 158 22.58 4.95 4.51
C ASP A 158 21.68 5.64 5.55
N PRO A 159 22.22 6.55 6.38
CA PRO A 159 21.44 7.25 7.38
C PRO A 159 20.23 8.02 6.81
N GLN A 160 20.27 8.45 5.55
CA GLN A 160 19.10 9.08 4.92
C GLN A 160 17.89 8.14 4.82
N GLN A 161 18.11 6.81 4.81
CA GLN A 161 17.03 5.82 4.84
C GLN A 161 16.32 5.73 6.18
N TRP A 162 16.89 6.34 7.22
CA TRP A 162 16.31 6.42 8.56
C TRP A 162 15.55 7.71 8.81
N LYS A 163 15.25 8.49 7.76
CA LYS A 163 14.38 9.68 7.80
C LYS A 163 12.88 9.33 7.70
N ASN A 164 12.02 10.25 8.12
CA ASN A 164 10.60 10.17 7.81
C ASN A 164 10.43 10.12 6.30
N ARG A 165 9.47 9.33 5.84
CA ARG A 165 9.12 9.21 4.43
C ARG A 165 10.28 8.75 3.51
N ALA A 166 11.31 8.10 4.07
CA ALA A 166 12.45 7.62 3.28
C ALA A 166 12.11 6.37 2.45
N ASN A 167 11.34 5.43 3.00
CA ASN A 167 11.10 4.14 2.37
C ASN A 167 9.67 4.02 1.82
N TYR A 168 9.56 4.04 0.49
CA TYR A 168 8.32 3.79 -0.24
C TYR A 168 8.60 2.94 -1.47
N VAL A 169 7.64 2.10 -1.83
CA VAL A 169 7.65 1.37 -3.09
C VAL A 169 6.50 1.82 -3.99
N ALA A 170 6.74 1.73 -5.29
CA ALA A 170 5.71 1.91 -6.30
C ALA A 170 4.62 0.83 -6.18
N LEU A 171 3.45 1.12 -6.77
CA LEU A 171 2.39 0.13 -6.93
C LEU A 171 2.87 -0.98 -7.87
N ASN A 172 2.49 -2.22 -7.54
CA ASN A 172 2.76 -3.48 -8.24
C ASN A 172 4.14 -4.12 -8.03
N VAL A 173 4.10 -5.45 -7.97
CA VAL A 173 5.23 -6.35 -8.25
C VAL A 173 5.12 -6.78 -9.70
N LEU A 174 6.13 -6.47 -10.50
CA LEU A 174 6.07 -6.62 -11.95
C LEU A 174 6.95 -7.78 -12.42
N PRO A 175 6.49 -8.65 -13.34
CA PRO A 175 7.39 -9.56 -14.03
C PRO A 175 8.35 -8.74 -14.90
N THR A 176 9.65 -8.93 -14.70
CA THR A 176 10.71 -8.17 -15.39
C THR A 176 11.65 -9.06 -16.20
N GLY A 177 11.47 -10.38 -16.12
CA GLY A 177 12.16 -11.36 -16.94
C GLY A 177 11.52 -12.75 -16.83
N PRO A 178 12.07 -13.78 -17.49
CA PRO A 178 11.48 -15.12 -17.56
C PRO A 178 11.31 -15.82 -16.20
N ALA A 179 12.17 -15.50 -15.23
CA ALA A 179 12.18 -16.10 -13.89
C ALA A 179 12.36 -15.05 -12.78
N GLU A 180 12.14 -13.77 -13.10
CA GLU A 180 12.30 -12.67 -12.15
C GLU A 180 11.11 -11.73 -12.12
N MET A 181 10.91 -11.13 -10.95
CA MET A 181 9.96 -10.06 -10.71
C MET A 181 10.64 -8.94 -9.94
N SER A 182 10.13 -7.72 -10.06
CA SER A 182 10.75 -6.54 -9.47
C SER A 182 9.80 -5.67 -8.67
N ILE A 183 10.38 -5.00 -7.68
CA ILE A 183 9.78 -3.94 -6.87
C ILE A 183 10.63 -2.68 -7.06
N TYR A 184 9.98 -1.55 -7.32
CA TYR A 184 10.66 -0.27 -7.52
C TYR A 184 10.55 0.60 -6.27
N HIS A 185 11.69 1.03 -5.75
CA HIS A 185 11.77 1.84 -4.55
C HIS A 185 11.90 3.34 -4.88
N ARG A 186 11.46 4.20 -3.97
CA ARG A 186 11.52 5.67 -4.11
C ARG A 186 12.93 6.20 -4.37
N SER A 187 13.97 5.52 -3.90
CA SER A 187 15.37 5.87 -4.18
C SER A 187 15.76 5.74 -5.66
N GLY A 188 14.94 5.07 -6.48
CA GLY A 188 15.29 4.67 -7.85
C GLY A 188 15.81 3.23 -7.93
N ASP A 189 16.01 2.56 -6.79
CA ASP A 189 16.49 1.18 -6.75
C ASP A 189 15.43 0.19 -7.24
N ARG A 190 15.90 -0.84 -7.94
CA ARG A 190 15.12 -1.99 -8.37
C ARG A 190 15.50 -3.21 -7.52
N TYR A 191 14.57 -3.67 -6.70
CA TYR A 191 14.68 -4.92 -5.96
C TYR A 191 14.22 -6.06 -6.85
N VAL A 192 15.02 -7.12 -6.95
CA VAL A 192 14.75 -8.28 -7.81
C VAL A 192 14.47 -9.50 -6.94
N LEU A 193 13.42 -10.24 -7.28
CA LEU A 193 13.06 -11.52 -6.67
C LEU A 193 12.96 -12.57 -7.77
N ARG A 194 13.25 -13.83 -7.42
CA ARG A 194 12.78 -14.96 -8.26
C ARG A 194 11.26 -14.92 -8.35
N THR A 195 10.69 -15.32 -9.48
CA THR A 195 9.23 -15.48 -9.62
C THR A 195 8.67 -16.32 -8.46
N ASP A 196 7.51 -15.93 -7.93
CA ASP A 196 6.85 -16.55 -6.76
C ASP A 196 7.70 -16.51 -5.45
N GLY A 197 8.86 -15.84 -5.45
CA GLY A 197 9.87 -15.87 -4.40
C GLY A 197 9.72 -14.86 -3.26
N PHE A 198 8.50 -14.61 -2.78
CA PHE A 198 8.25 -13.64 -1.70
C PHE A 198 8.81 -14.08 -0.34
N VAL A 199 9.12 -15.35 -0.17
CA VAL A 199 9.59 -15.92 1.10
C VAL A 199 10.77 -16.84 0.81
N SER A 200 11.79 -16.75 1.67
CA SER A 200 12.89 -17.70 1.73
C SER A 200 12.90 -18.38 3.08
N VAL A 201 13.09 -19.69 3.10
CA VAL A 201 13.44 -20.42 4.32
C VAL A 201 14.94 -20.21 4.56
N ASN A 202 15.32 -19.87 5.78
CA ASN A 202 16.71 -19.86 6.22
C ASN A 202 16.87 -21.01 7.22
N ALA A 203 17.77 -21.95 6.95
CA ALA A 203 18.26 -22.85 7.99
C ALA A 203 19.33 -22.09 8.76
N GLY A 204 19.08 -21.80 10.04
CA GLY A 204 20.10 -21.21 10.89
C GLY A 204 21.29 -22.16 10.96
N SER A 205 22.51 -21.63 10.90
CA SER A 205 23.68 -22.39 11.34
C SER A 205 23.57 -22.56 12.86
N GLU A 206 23.64 -23.81 13.34
CA GLU A 206 23.90 -24.08 14.77
C GLU A 206 25.20 -23.42 15.22
#